data_AF-A0A8I6XC75-F1
#
_entry.id   AF-A0A8I6XC75-F1
#
_cell.length_a   1.000
_cell.length_b   1.000
_cell.length_c   1.000
_cell.angle_alpha   90.00
_cell.angle_beta   90.00
_cell.angle_gamma   90.00
#
_symmetry.space_group_name_H-M   'P 1'
#
loop_
_entity.id
_entity.type
_entity.pdbx_description
1 polymer ?
#
loop_
_entity_poly.entity_id
_entity_poly.type
_entity_poly.pdbx_seq_one_letter_code
_entity_poly.pdbx_strand_id
1 'polypeptide(L)'
;MEAAIAWLAQTILATLLIDKMEEWIRQAGLADDIEKLKSEIRRIKMVISAVKGRGIRNEALAESLALLEDHLYDADDVVDELDYYRLQVSNSRSGDQEALPGRLQIQACMLQGTSEGCCYT
;
A
#
# COMPACT_ATOMS: atom_id res chain seq x y z
N MET A 1 -12.52 9.22 18.25
CA MET A 1 -12.65 9.55 16.82
C MET A 1 -11.43 10.30 16.32
N GLU A 2 -11.30 11.63 16.49
CA GLU A 2 -10.17 12.40 15.93
C GLU A 2 -8.76 11.85 16.25
N ALA A 3 -8.54 11.37 17.48
CA ALA A 3 -7.28 10.77 17.90
C ALA A 3 -7.00 9.39 17.24
N ALA A 4 -8.04 8.60 16.98
CA ALA A 4 -7.92 7.30 16.32
C ALA A 4 -7.59 7.47 14.84
N ILE A 5 -8.32 8.36 14.15
CA ILE A 5 -8.09 8.72 12.74
C ILE A 5 -6.66 9.27 12.55
N ALA A 6 -6.19 10.13 13.48
CA ALA A 6 -4.81 10.64 13.44
C ALA A 6 -3.76 9.54 13.63
N TRP A 7 -4.02 8.57 14.50
CA TRP A 7 -3.13 7.44 14.74
C TRP A 7 -3.08 6.51 13.53
N LEU A 8 -4.22 6.10 12.97
CA LEU A 8 -4.31 5.27 11.77
C LEU A 8 -3.57 5.90 10.59
N ALA A 9 -3.88 7.17 10.28
CA ALA A 9 -3.21 7.90 9.21
C ALA A 9 -1.68 8.00 9.40
N GLN A 10 -1.20 8.00 10.64
CA GLN A 10 0.23 7.97 10.92
C GLN A 10 0.84 6.58 10.72
N THR A 11 0.16 5.53 11.16
CA THR A 11 0.59 4.14 10.99
C THR A 11 0.73 3.79 9.52
N ILE A 12 -0.32 4.03 8.71
CA ILE A 12 -0.32 3.74 7.28
C ILE A 12 0.82 4.48 6.58
N LEU A 13 1.00 5.77 6.87
CA LEU A 13 2.07 6.55 6.27
C LEU A 13 3.48 6.06 6.68
N ALA A 14 3.65 5.61 7.93
CA ALA A 14 4.93 5.10 8.40
C ALA A 14 5.31 3.79 7.68
N THR A 15 4.35 2.88 7.48
CA THR A 15 4.57 1.62 6.76
C THR A 15 4.95 1.87 5.30
N LEU A 16 4.23 2.77 4.62
CA LEU A 16 4.49 3.13 3.22
C LEU A 16 5.84 3.83 2.98
N LEU A 17 6.49 4.36 4.04
CA LEU A 17 7.79 5.04 3.97
C LEU A 17 8.98 4.13 4.34
N ILE A 18 8.75 2.86 4.62
CA ILE A 18 9.84 1.91 4.86
C ILE A 18 10.60 1.72 3.54
N ASP A 19 11.92 1.96 3.54
CA ASP A 19 12.77 1.89 2.33
C ASP A 19 12.60 0.57 1.55
N LYS A 20 12.50 -0.55 2.27
CA LYS A 20 12.27 -1.88 1.68
C LYS A 20 10.90 -2.01 1.01
N MET A 21 9.91 -1.27 1.48
CA MET A 21 8.56 -1.21 0.93
C MET A 21 8.51 -0.34 -0.32
N GLU A 22 9.15 0.84 -0.31
CA GLU A 22 9.22 1.71 -1.49
C GLU A 22 9.89 1.03 -2.68
N GLU A 23 10.98 0.31 -2.43
CA GLU A 23 11.68 -0.45 -3.47
C GLU A 23 10.78 -1.55 -4.07
N TRP A 24 10.05 -2.28 -3.22
CA TRP A 24 9.14 -3.33 -3.67
C TRP A 24 7.93 -2.76 -4.43
N ILE A 25 7.35 -1.65 -3.96
CA ILE A 25 6.24 -0.94 -4.63
C ILE A 25 6.65 -0.53 -6.05
N ARG A 26 7.87 -0.03 -6.23
CA ARG A 26 8.40 0.31 -7.55
C ARG A 26 8.56 -0.91 -8.43
N GLN A 27 9.05 -2.03 -7.89
CA GLN A 27 9.17 -3.30 -8.62
C GLN A 27 7.81 -3.91 -8.99
N ALA A 28 6.80 -3.73 -8.15
CA ALA A 28 5.44 -4.19 -8.38
C ALA A 28 4.66 -3.29 -9.37
N GLY A 29 5.21 -2.15 -9.78
CA GLY A 29 4.54 -1.20 -10.68
C GLY A 29 3.41 -0.40 -10.02
N LEU A 30 3.38 -0.33 -8.69
CA LEU A 30 2.33 0.32 -7.89
C LEU A 30 2.72 1.72 -7.40
N ALA A 31 3.84 2.26 -7.88
CA ALA A 31 4.40 3.51 -7.37
C ALA A 31 3.42 4.70 -7.44
N ASP A 32 2.73 4.87 -8.58
CA ASP A 32 1.81 6.00 -8.78
C ASP A 32 0.58 5.91 -7.86
N ASP A 33 0.06 4.70 -7.65
CA ASP A 33 -1.13 4.49 -6.83
C ASP A 33 -0.80 4.62 -5.33
N ILE A 34 0.38 4.18 -4.90
CA ILE A 34 0.83 4.41 -3.52
C ILE A 34 1.15 5.89 -3.27
N GLU A 35 1.72 6.62 -4.24
CA GLU A 35 1.93 8.07 -4.07
C GLU A 35 0.61 8.86 -3.98
N LYS A 36 -0.44 8.44 -4.70
CA LYS A 36 -1.79 8.97 -4.50
C LYS A 36 -2.29 8.69 -3.08
N LEU A 37 -2.16 7.45 -2.60
CA LEU A 37 -2.57 7.07 -1.25
C LEU A 37 -1.83 7.89 -0.17
N LYS A 38 -0.50 8.04 -0.28
CA LYS A 38 0.29 8.90 0.62
C LYS A 38 -0.19 10.35 0.60
N SER A 39 -0.54 10.86 -0.58
CA SER A 39 -1.04 12.23 -0.75
C SER A 39 -2.40 12.43 -0.07
N GLU A 40 -3.32 11.48 -0.23
CA GLU A 40 -4.63 11.50 0.44
C GLU A 40 -4.49 11.41 1.96
N ILE A 41 -3.65 10.51 2.47
CA ILE A 41 -3.38 10.41 3.91
C ILE A 41 -2.80 11.73 4.48
N ARG A 42 -1.93 12.42 3.74
CA ARG A 42 -1.44 13.75 4.14
C ARG A 42 -2.57 14.79 4.19
N ARG A 43 -3.51 14.77 3.23
CA ARG A 43 -4.70 15.64 3.25
C ARG A 43 -5.58 15.37 4.47
N ILE A 44 -5.80 14.10 4.79
CA ILE A 44 -6.55 13.65 5.97
C ILE A 44 -5.93 14.21 7.25
N LYS A 45 -4.61 14.09 7.43
CA LYS A 45 -3.90 14.66 8.59
C LYS A 45 -4.06 16.18 8.69
N MET A 46 -4.06 16.90 7.56
CA MET A 46 -4.33 18.34 7.55
C MET A 46 -5.76 18.67 7.99
N VAL A 47 -6.76 17.94 7.49
CA VAL A 47 -8.17 18.12 7.87
C VAL A 47 -8.36 17.87 9.37
N ILE A 48 -7.83 16.77 9.90
CA ILE A 48 -7.92 16.43 11.34
C ILE A 48 -7.27 17.51 12.19
N SER A 49 -6.10 18.01 11.79
CA SER A 49 -5.42 19.09 12.52
C SER A 49 -6.24 20.38 12.56
N ALA A 50 -7.03 20.66 11.51
CA ALA A 50 -7.90 21.82 11.46
C ALA A 50 -9.16 21.66 12.32
N VAL A 51 -9.67 20.44 12.53
CA VAL A 51 -10.84 20.20 13.40
C VAL A 51 -10.48 19.96 14.85
N LYS A 52 -9.25 19.52 15.14
CA LYS A 52 -8.75 19.27 16.49
C LYS A 52 -8.93 20.49 17.40
N GLY A 53 -9.66 20.32 18.50
CA GLY A 53 -9.93 21.36 19.49
C GLY A 53 -11.10 22.30 19.15
N ARG A 54 -11.70 22.17 17.97
CA ARG A 54 -12.99 22.78 17.63
C ARG A 54 -14.05 21.74 17.97
N GLY A 55 -14.60 21.79 19.18
CA GLY A 55 -15.60 20.81 19.62
C GLY A 55 -16.63 20.56 18.52
N ILE A 56 -16.72 19.31 18.04
CA ILE A 56 -17.58 18.91 16.94
C ILE A 56 -19.03 19.07 17.39
N ARG A 57 -19.57 20.29 17.21
CA ARG A 57 -20.99 20.61 17.44
C ARG A 57 -21.81 20.45 16.17
N ASN A 58 -21.18 20.02 15.08
CA ASN A 58 -21.79 19.82 13.78
C ASN A 58 -21.89 18.32 13.50
N GLU A 59 -23.12 17.82 13.49
CA GLU A 59 -23.44 16.42 13.24
C GLU A 59 -22.95 15.95 11.86
N ALA A 60 -23.06 16.79 10.83
CA ALA A 60 -22.53 16.48 9.50
C ALA A 60 -21.00 16.36 9.48
N LEU A 61 -20.30 17.11 10.34
CA LEU A 61 -18.86 16.97 10.50
C LEU A 61 -18.50 15.68 11.24
N ALA A 62 -19.29 15.29 12.24
CA ALA A 62 -19.10 14.01 12.95
C ALA A 62 -19.32 12.83 12.00
N GLU A 63 -20.37 12.86 11.17
CA GLU A 63 -20.66 11.84 10.17
C GLU A 63 -19.54 11.76 9.11
N SER A 64 -19.07 12.92 8.61
CA SER A 64 -17.95 12.95 7.66
C SER A 64 -16.65 12.39 8.24
N LEU A 65 -16.40 12.60 9.55
CA LEU A 65 -15.23 12.03 10.24
C LEU A 65 -15.37 10.53 10.47
N ALA A 66 -16.59 10.03 10.74
CA ALA A 66 -16.84 8.60 10.85
C ALA A 66 -16.60 7.88 9.52
N LEU A 67 -17.12 8.41 8.40
CA LEU A 67 -16.84 7.87 7.06
C LEU A 67 -15.34 7.89 6.73
N LEU A 68 -14.63 8.92 7.19
CA LEU A 68 -13.19 9.01 7.02
C LEU A 68 -12.43 7.95 7.81
N GLU A 69 -12.92 7.62 9.01
CA GLU A 69 -12.37 6.54 9.83
C GLU A 69 -12.52 5.19 9.12
N ASP A 70 -13.70 4.90 8.56
CA ASP A 70 -13.95 3.67 7.79
C ASP A 70 -13.00 3.55 6.58
N HIS A 71 -12.85 4.62 5.79
CA HIS A 71 -11.92 4.63 4.66
C HIS A 71 -10.45 4.46 5.05
N LEU A 72 -10.06 4.89 6.26
CA LEU A 72 -8.71 4.63 6.76
C LEU A 72 -8.52 3.18 7.16
N TYR A 73 -9.54 2.51 7.71
CA TYR A 73 -9.47 1.07 7.95
C TYR A 73 -9.33 0.29 6.65
N ASP A 74 -10.10 0.64 5.61
CA ASP A 74 -9.93 0.04 4.28
C ASP A 74 -8.49 0.21 3.74
N ALA A 75 -7.91 1.39 3.95
CA ALA A 75 -6.53 1.67 3.53
C ALA A 75 -5.47 0.94 4.36
N ASP A 76 -5.70 0.77 5.66
CA ASP A 76 -4.84 -0.01 6.57
C ASP A 76 -4.83 -1.48 6.14
N ASP A 77 -6.00 -2.06 5.89
CA ASP A 77 -6.17 -3.44 5.40
C ASP A 77 -5.41 -3.69 4.09
N VAL A 78 -5.52 -2.76 3.13
CA VAL A 78 -4.79 -2.85 1.85
C VAL A 78 -3.28 -2.74 2.05
N VAL A 79 -2.82 -1.90 2.98
CA VAL A 79 -1.39 -1.77 3.27
C VAL A 79 -0.84 -2.99 4.02
N ASP A 80 -1.62 -3.58 4.92
CA ASP A 80 -1.28 -4.83 5.59
C ASP A 80 -1.20 -6.01 4.61
N GLU A 81 -2.13 -6.10 3.65
CA GLU A 81 -2.09 -7.10 2.59
C GLU A 81 -0.86 -6.90 1.68
N LEU A 82 -0.51 -5.65 1.39
CA LEU A 82 0.70 -5.30 0.64
C LEU A 82 1.98 -5.74 1.37
N ASP A 83 2.04 -5.49 2.68
CA ASP A 83 3.17 -5.88 3.54
C ASP A 83 3.28 -7.41 3.59
N TYR A 84 2.14 -8.11 3.68
CA TYR A 84 2.06 -9.56 3.60
C TYR A 84 2.61 -10.10 2.27
N TYR A 85 2.25 -9.55 1.12
CA TYR A 85 2.80 -9.97 -0.18
C TYR A 85 4.30 -9.68 -0.30
N ARG A 86 4.78 -8.54 0.19
CA ARG A 86 6.22 -8.22 0.24
C ARG A 86 6.98 -9.26 1.06
N LEU A 87 6.44 -9.65 2.22
CA LEU A 87 7.02 -10.66 3.10
C LEU A 87 7.01 -12.05 2.46
N GLN A 88 5.91 -12.45 1.81
CA GLN A 88 5.85 -13.72 1.07
C GLN A 88 6.91 -13.78 -0.04
N VAL A 89 7.00 -12.76 -0.90
CA VAL A 89 8.01 -12.73 -1.98
C VAL A 89 9.45 -12.73 -1.43
N SER A 90 9.65 -12.15 -0.25
CA SER A 90 10.95 -12.19 0.45
C SER A 90 11.24 -13.58 1.06
N ASN A 91 10.22 -14.28 1.55
CA ASN A 91 10.35 -15.57 2.23
C ASN A 91 10.36 -16.77 1.26
N SER A 92 9.70 -16.68 0.10
CA SER A 92 9.79 -17.65 -1.01
C SER A 92 11.17 -17.64 -1.68
N ARG A 93 12.00 -16.61 -1.43
CA ARG A 93 13.42 -16.61 -1.80
C ARG A 93 14.30 -17.37 -0.80
N SER A 94 13.75 -17.79 0.34
CA SER A 94 14.44 -18.53 1.41
C SER A 94 13.79 -19.87 1.78
N GLY A 95 12.70 -20.27 1.10
CA GLY A 95 12.02 -21.55 1.30
C GLY A 95 11.45 -22.08 -0.01
N ASP A 96 11.89 -23.27 -0.36
CA ASP A 96 11.69 -24.06 -1.57
C ASP A 96 10.39 -23.86 -2.39
N GLN A 97 10.59 -23.70 -3.71
CA GLN A 97 9.79 -24.16 -4.84
C GLN A 97 8.25 -24.19 -4.71
N GLU A 98 7.60 -23.05 -4.95
CA GLU A 98 6.25 -23.02 -5.52
C GLU A 98 6.32 -22.34 -6.89
N ALA A 99 5.94 -23.09 -7.92
CA ALA A 99 6.09 -22.72 -9.31
C ALA A 99 5.39 -21.39 -9.63
N LEU A 100 6.12 -20.46 -10.25
CA LEU A 100 5.53 -19.24 -10.80
C LEU A 100 4.38 -19.63 -11.75
N PRO A 101 3.18 -19.03 -11.63
CA PRO A 101 2.12 -19.28 -12.60
C PRO A 101 2.60 -18.87 -13.99
N GLY A 102 2.44 -19.76 -14.98
CA GLY A 102 3.10 -19.72 -16.29
C GLY A 102 2.97 -18.41 -17.09
N ARG A 103 2.09 -17.48 -16.72
CA ARG A 103 2.05 -16.13 -17.29
C ARG A 103 3.28 -15.27 -16.97
N LEU A 104 3.89 -15.45 -15.80
CA LEU A 104 5.06 -14.65 -15.39
C LEU A 104 6.37 -15.14 -16.03
N GLN A 105 6.45 -16.40 -16.45
CA GLN A 105 7.62 -16.93 -17.17
C GLN A 105 7.75 -16.36 -18.60
N ILE A 106 6.63 -16.17 -19.31
CA ILE A 106 6.64 -15.57 -20.66
C ILE A 106 7.10 -14.10 -20.59
N GLN A 107 6.65 -13.36 -19.58
CA GLN A 107 7.03 -11.96 -19.38
C GLN A 107 8.53 -11.81 -19.04
N ALA A 108 9.08 -12.73 -18.23
CA ALA A 108 10.49 -12.73 -17.88
C ALA A 108 11.41 -12.99 -19.09
N CYS A 109 11.02 -13.93 -19.98
CA CYS A 109 11.74 -14.18 -21.24
C CYS A 109 11.66 -13.01 -22.23
N MET A 110 10.58 -12.22 -22.21
CA MET A 110 10.43 -11.06 -23.11
C MET A 110 11.22 -9.83 -22.63
N LEU A 111 11.45 -9.71 -21.31
CA LEU A 111 12.21 -8.60 -20.70
C LEU A 111 13.72 -8.86 -20.69
N GLN A 112 14.12 -10.13 -20.60
CA GLN A 112 15.50 -10.54 -20.81
C GLN A 112 15.70 -10.75 -22.30
N GLY A 113 16.16 -9.72 -23.01
CA GLY A 113 16.58 -9.81 -24.41
C GLY A 113 17.82 -10.71 -24.61
N THR A 114 17.78 -11.94 -24.12
CA THR A 114 18.76 -12.97 -24.41
C THR A 114 18.39 -13.58 -25.76
N SER A 115 18.94 -12.96 -26.79
CA SER A 115 19.36 -13.67 -27.99
C SER A 115 20.18 -14.88 -27.55
N GLU A 116 19.53 -16.03 -27.41
CA GLU A 116 19.97 -17.37 -27.81
C GLU A 116 19.16 -18.44 -27.05
N GLY A 117 18.27 -19.12 -27.79
CA GLY A 117 17.90 -20.50 -27.49
C GLY A 117 16.89 -20.74 -26.36
N CYS A 118 15.60 -20.46 -26.61
CA CYS A 118 14.54 -21.34 -26.09
C CYS A 118 13.83 -21.99 -27.27
N CYS A 119 14.36 -23.16 -27.64
CA CYS A 119 13.73 -24.12 -28.53
C CYS A 119 12.37 -24.56 -27.98
N TYR A 120 11.45 -24.74 -28.92
CA TYR A 120 10.26 -25.57 -28.85
C TYR A 120 10.52 -26.91 -28.12
N THR A 121 9.71 -27.24 -27.12
CA THR A 121 8.52 -28.12 -27.22
C THR A 121 7.73 -28.02 -25.93
#